data_AF-A0AAE1PNB7-F1
#
_entry.id   AF-A0AAE1PNB7-F1
#
_cell.length_a   1.000
_cell.length_b   1.000
_cell.length_c   1.000
_cell.angle_alpha   90.00
_cell.angle_beta   90.00
_cell.angle_gamma   90.00
#
_symmetry.space_group_name_H-M   'P 1'
#
loop_
_entity.id
_entity.type
_entity.pdbx_description
1 polymer ?
#
loop_
_entity_poly.entity_id
_entity_poly.type
_entity_poly.pdbx_seq_one_letter_code
_entity_poly.pdbx_strand_id
1 'polypeptide(L)'
;MHLCESIHKQPNTNVTRLIVGFLWLYVMVLGISYSSNLTAFLTISRQPQEIDTFEDLYASGLHIVGLGPIFGILMNSSGNVYLKKLSRRFIPLTSDPESWVTSGRAGYISSYHYTKYTVDMINSVYNKPVCRLMKECTWPFSVAVALQSYSPLKPRFDQVVNRIVESGMVAYWFQDSVWTATQVIQQDDE
;
A
#
# COMPACT_ATOMS: atom_id res chain seq x y z
N MET A 1 7.59 -5.64 -38.43
CA MET A 1 8.92 -6.27 -38.54
C MET A 1 8.84 -7.37 -39.59
N HIS A 2 9.34 -7.09 -40.79
CA HIS A 2 9.37 -7.98 -41.94
C HIS A 2 10.69 -8.77 -41.92
N LEU A 3 10.71 -9.99 -41.39
CA LEU A 3 11.89 -10.89 -41.43
C LEU A 3 11.60 -12.24 -42.09
N CYS A 4 10.47 -12.38 -42.79
CA CYS A 4 10.13 -13.56 -43.57
C CYS A 4 10.16 -13.24 -45.08
N GLU A 5 11.29 -12.79 -45.60
CA GLU A 5 11.51 -12.88 -47.05
C GLU A 5 12.15 -14.21 -47.40
N SER A 6 11.57 -14.90 -48.38
CA SER A 6 12.09 -16.15 -48.89
C SER A 6 13.42 -15.91 -49.60
N ILE A 7 14.47 -16.63 -49.19
CA ILE A 7 15.77 -16.57 -49.86
C ILE A 7 15.61 -17.10 -51.29
N HIS A 8 15.87 -16.25 -52.29
CA HIS A 8 15.68 -16.57 -53.71
C HIS A 8 16.69 -17.62 -54.23
N LYS A 9 17.84 -17.82 -53.57
CA LYS A 9 18.90 -18.73 -54.03
C LYS A 9 19.39 -19.66 -52.93
N GLN A 10 19.28 -20.97 -53.17
CA GLN A 10 19.64 -22.00 -52.20
C GLN A 10 21.17 -22.26 -52.21
N PRO A 11 21.83 -22.39 -51.05
CA PRO A 11 23.28 -22.62 -50.99
C PRO A 11 23.67 -24.01 -51.54
N ASN A 12 24.67 -24.03 -52.42
CA ASN A 12 25.03 -25.20 -53.24
C ASN A 12 26.03 -26.17 -52.56
N THR A 13 26.75 -25.74 -51.52
CA THR A 13 27.78 -26.54 -50.83
C THR A 13 27.32 -27.01 -49.45
N ASN A 14 27.73 -28.22 -49.06
CA ASN A 14 27.31 -28.86 -47.80
C ASN A 14 27.67 -28.04 -46.54
N VAL A 15 28.84 -27.38 -46.55
CA VAL A 15 29.29 -26.51 -45.46
C VAL A 15 28.41 -25.27 -45.32
N THR A 16 28.01 -24.65 -46.44
CA THR A 16 27.15 -23.46 -46.42
C THR A 16 25.73 -23.80 -45.96
N ARG A 17 25.21 -24.99 -46.28
CA ARG A 17 23.91 -25.47 -45.74
C ARG A 17 23.95 -25.62 -44.21
N LEU A 18 25.07 -26.11 -43.67
CA LEU A 18 25.27 -26.28 -42.23
C LEU A 18 25.32 -24.91 -41.51
N ILE A 19 26.07 -23.94 -42.06
CA ILE A 19 26.13 -22.56 -41.52
C ILE A 19 24.75 -21.89 -41.55
N VAL A 20 23.98 -22.04 -42.64
CA VAL A 20 22.62 -21.48 -42.74
C VAL A 20 21.67 -22.12 -41.72
N GLY A 21 21.80 -23.43 -41.45
CA GLY A 21 21.02 -24.10 -40.41
C GLY A 21 21.32 -23.57 -39.00
N PHE A 22 22.60 -23.36 -38.66
CA PHE A 22 22.98 -22.75 -37.39
C PHE A 22 22.52 -21.29 -37.27
N LEU A 23 22.63 -20.51 -38.36
CA LEU A 23 22.14 -19.13 -38.39
C LEU A 23 20.62 -19.08 -38.19
N TRP A 24 19.89 -19.99 -38.82
CA TRP A 24 18.44 -20.10 -38.66
C TRP A 24 18.07 -20.43 -37.21
N LEU A 25 18.74 -21.42 -36.60
CA LEU A 25 18.54 -21.76 -35.20
C LEU A 25 18.87 -20.58 -34.27
N TYR A 26 19.97 -19.87 -34.53
CA TYR A 26 20.38 -18.69 -33.77
C TYR A 26 19.34 -17.57 -33.83
N VAL A 27 18.82 -17.24 -35.03
CA VAL A 27 17.77 -16.24 -35.20
C VAL A 27 16.47 -16.69 -34.51
N MET A 28 16.14 -17.98 -34.54
CA MET A 28 14.98 -18.55 -33.83
C MET A 28 15.12 -18.37 -32.31
N VAL A 29 16.28 -18.73 -31.74
CA VAL A 29 16.56 -18.56 -30.31
C VAL A 29 16.48 -17.09 -29.90
N LEU A 30 17.13 -16.19 -30.67
CA LEU A 30 17.05 -14.76 -30.41
C LEU A 30 15.62 -14.21 -30.48
N GLY A 31 14.84 -14.67 -31.47
CA GLY A 31 13.44 -14.27 -31.64
C GLY A 31 12.59 -14.68 -30.43
N ILE A 32 12.70 -15.93 -29.99
CA ILE A 32 11.97 -16.45 -28.82
C ILE A 32 12.40 -15.72 -27.54
N SER A 33 13.70 -15.54 -27.32
CA SER A 33 14.20 -14.84 -26.12
C SER A 33 13.75 -13.39 -26.08
N TYR A 34 13.79 -12.69 -27.22
CA TYR A 34 13.32 -11.31 -27.32
C TYR A 34 11.81 -11.21 -27.10
N SER A 35 11.00 -12.06 -27.75
CA SER A 35 9.55 -12.04 -27.56
C SER A 35 9.17 -12.39 -26.12
N SER A 36 9.83 -13.37 -25.51
CA SER A 36 9.57 -13.75 -24.11
C SER A 36 9.90 -12.62 -23.14
N ASN A 37 11.02 -11.92 -23.33
CA ASN A 37 11.41 -10.81 -22.47
C ASN A 37 10.48 -9.60 -22.66
N LEU A 38 10.09 -9.31 -23.91
CA LEU A 38 9.12 -8.26 -24.21
C LEU A 38 7.76 -8.57 -23.58
N THR A 39 7.27 -9.80 -23.71
CA THR A 39 6.02 -10.22 -23.07
C THR A 39 6.13 -10.10 -21.56
N ALA A 40 7.23 -10.55 -20.94
CA ALA A 40 7.43 -10.40 -19.50
C ALA A 40 7.39 -8.93 -19.06
N PHE A 41 8.08 -8.04 -19.78
CA PHE A 41 8.08 -6.61 -19.50
C PHE A 41 6.71 -5.96 -19.67
N LEU A 42 5.93 -6.38 -20.68
CA LEU A 42 4.58 -5.87 -20.91
C LEU A 42 3.55 -6.42 -19.90
N THR A 43 3.76 -7.63 -19.39
CA THR A 43 2.87 -8.22 -18.38
C THR A 43 3.08 -7.65 -16.98
N ILE A 44 4.28 -7.16 -16.66
CA ILE A 44 4.57 -6.58 -15.35
C ILE A 44 4.25 -5.09 -15.40
N SER A 45 3.10 -4.70 -14.84
CA SER A 45 2.86 -3.29 -14.53
C SER A 45 3.85 -2.85 -13.45
N ARG A 46 4.74 -1.90 -13.76
CA ARG A 46 5.68 -1.36 -12.78
C ARG A 46 4.90 -0.68 -11.66
N GLN A 47 4.83 -1.33 -10.51
CA GLN A 47 4.18 -0.79 -9.32
C GLN A 47 4.97 0.45 -8.86
N PRO A 48 4.31 1.58 -8.56
CA PRO A 48 5.01 2.78 -8.08
C PRO A 48 5.81 2.46 -6.82
N GLN A 49 6.89 3.22 -6.61
CA GLN A 49 7.76 3.05 -5.42
C GLN A 49 6.91 3.06 -4.16
N GLU A 50 7.05 2.00 -3.37
CA GLU A 50 6.27 1.81 -2.15
C GLU A 50 6.77 2.78 -1.07
N ILE A 51 5.88 3.61 -0.54
CA ILE A 51 6.19 4.48 0.60
C ILE A 51 5.95 3.66 1.87
N ASP A 52 6.98 2.95 2.34
CA ASP A 52 6.88 2.08 3.50
C ASP A 52 7.56 2.64 4.76
N THR A 53 8.50 3.58 4.59
CA THR A 53 9.27 4.18 5.69
C THR A 53 9.07 5.69 5.82
N PHE A 54 9.41 6.26 6.98
CA PHE A 54 9.40 7.72 7.16
C PHE A 54 10.40 8.44 6.26
N GLU A 55 11.49 7.77 5.88
CA GLU A 55 12.46 8.31 4.93
C GLU A 55 11.85 8.44 3.53
N ASP A 56 11.19 7.38 3.04
CA ASP A 56 10.49 7.39 1.76
C ASP A 56 9.37 8.44 1.76
N LEU A 57 8.63 8.54 2.87
CA LEU A 57 7.57 9.52 3.03
C LEU A 57 8.13 10.95 2.98
N TYR A 58 9.27 11.21 3.60
CA TYR A 58 9.93 12.52 3.53
C TYR A 58 10.45 12.83 2.11
N ALA A 59 11.04 11.83 1.44
CA ALA A 59 11.56 11.93 0.07
C ALA A 59 10.46 12.15 -0.96
N SER A 60 9.26 11.58 -0.74
CA SER A 60 8.09 11.76 -1.62
C SER A 60 7.63 13.21 -1.73
N GLY A 61 7.96 14.06 -0.75
CA GLY A 61 7.52 15.45 -0.71
C GLY A 61 6.06 15.65 -0.34
N LEU A 62 5.33 14.59 0.02
CA LEU A 62 3.92 14.66 0.41
C LEU A 62 3.72 15.48 1.68
N HIS A 63 2.59 16.18 1.74
CA HIS A 63 2.11 16.78 2.99
C HIS A 63 1.52 15.69 3.88
N ILE A 64 1.57 15.88 5.20
CA ILE A 64 0.91 14.98 6.15
C ILE A 64 -0.29 15.71 6.73
N VAL A 65 -1.47 15.10 6.61
CA VAL A 65 -2.71 15.57 7.20
C VAL A 65 -3.09 14.70 8.38
N GLY A 66 -3.66 15.28 9.43
CA GLY A 66 -4.14 14.55 10.60
C GLY A 66 -5.24 15.32 11.31
N LEU A 67 -6.07 14.60 12.07
CA LEU A 67 -7.15 15.22 12.81
C LEU A 67 -6.57 15.98 14.02
N GLY A 68 -6.71 17.30 14.01
CA GLY A 68 -6.21 18.18 15.07
C GLY A 68 -4.67 18.31 15.12
N PRO A 69 -4.16 19.13 16.06
CA PRO A 69 -2.74 19.50 16.11
C PRO A 69 -1.83 18.48 16.82
N ILE A 70 -2.41 17.50 17.52
CA ILE A 70 -1.69 16.60 18.43
C ILE A 70 -0.56 15.85 17.71
N PHE A 71 -0.84 15.28 16.54
CA PHE A 71 0.14 14.52 15.77
C PHE A 71 1.32 15.39 15.30
N GLY A 72 1.08 16.65 14.94
CA GLY A 72 2.14 17.60 14.59
C GLY A 72 3.11 17.87 15.74
N ILE A 73 2.56 18.08 16.94
CA ILE A 73 3.35 18.31 18.17
C ILE A 73 4.15 17.06 18.52
N LEU A 74 3.51 15.88 18.42
CA LEU A 74 4.14 14.61 18.74
C LEU A 74 5.26 14.26 17.76
N MET A 75 5.07 14.53 16.46
CA MET A 75 6.11 14.39 15.44
C MET A 75 7.33 15.27 15.75
N ASN A 76 7.10 16.51 16.18
CA ASN A 76 8.20 17.43 16.52
C ASN A 76 8.97 17.00 17.79
N SER A 77 8.27 16.38 18.75
CA SER A 77 8.85 15.85 19.99
C SER A 77 9.55 14.49 19.80
N SER A 78 9.35 13.83 18.65
CA SER A 78 9.90 12.51 18.41
C SER A 78 11.43 12.49 18.32
N GLY A 79 12.03 11.36 18.70
CA GLY A 79 13.47 11.12 18.53
C GLY A 79 13.89 10.82 17.09
N ASN A 80 12.94 10.53 16.19
CA ASN A 80 13.23 10.21 14.80
C ASN A 80 13.41 11.51 13.97
N VAL A 81 14.55 11.59 13.28
CA VAL A 81 14.94 12.78 12.49
C VAL A 81 13.94 13.05 11.36
N TYR A 82 13.42 12.02 10.70
CA TYR A 82 12.48 12.16 9.59
C TYR A 82 11.11 12.61 10.07
N LEU A 83 10.59 12.04 11.16
CA LEU A 83 9.32 12.49 11.77
C LEU A 83 9.40 13.96 12.21
N LYS A 84 10.52 14.37 12.81
CA LYS A 84 10.74 15.77 13.18
C LYS A 84 10.76 16.71 11.98
N LYS A 85 11.38 16.30 10.86
CA LYS A 85 11.34 17.07 9.61
C LYS A 85 9.94 17.12 9.01
N LEU A 86 9.21 16.01 9.04
CA LEU A 86 7.83 15.88 8.57
C LEU A 86 6.84 16.75 9.36
N SER A 87 7.09 16.98 10.64
CA SER A 87 6.27 17.89 11.48
C SER A 87 6.12 19.29 10.87
N ARG A 88 7.12 19.77 10.13
CA ARG A 88 7.09 21.10 9.48
C ARG A 88 6.14 21.16 8.29
N ARG A 89 5.77 20.01 7.72
CA ARG A 89 4.83 19.86 6.60
C ARG A 89 3.47 19.31 7.06
N PHE A 90 3.26 19.21 8.37
CA PHE A 90 2.01 18.74 8.93
C PHE A 90 0.92 19.80 8.84
N ILE A 91 -0.24 19.42 8.32
CA ILE A 91 -1.41 20.28 8.20
C ILE A 91 -2.50 19.70 9.12
N PRO A 92 -2.84 20.37 10.23
CA PRO A 92 -3.95 19.93 11.07
C PRO A 92 -5.28 20.20 10.36
N LEU A 93 -6.08 19.16 10.15
CA LEU A 93 -7.43 19.27 9.60
C LEU A 93 -8.48 19.13 10.71
N THR A 94 -9.59 19.85 10.55
CA THR A 94 -10.76 19.77 11.44
C THR A 94 -11.76 18.70 10.97
N SER A 95 -11.87 18.49 9.66
CA SER A 95 -12.81 17.54 9.05
C SER A 95 -12.27 17.01 7.71
N ASP A 96 -12.72 15.80 7.35
CA ASP A 96 -12.47 15.13 6.07
C ASP A 96 -11.00 15.10 5.59
N PRO A 97 -10.14 14.29 6.23
CA PRO A 97 -8.80 14.04 5.74
C PRO A 97 -8.77 13.10 4.52
N GLU A 98 -9.85 12.38 4.23
CA GLU A 98 -9.88 11.29 3.26
C GLU A 98 -9.84 11.82 1.83
N SER A 99 -10.52 12.94 1.55
CA SER A 99 -10.48 13.61 0.23
C SER A 99 -9.07 14.05 -0.19
N TRP A 100 -8.20 14.38 0.75
CA TRP A 100 -6.82 14.74 0.46
C TRP A 100 -5.96 13.54 0.10
N VAL A 101 -6.22 12.39 0.74
CA VAL A 101 -5.51 11.13 0.48
C VAL A 101 -5.94 10.55 -0.86
N THR A 102 -7.25 10.52 -1.15
CA THR A 102 -7.78 10.03 -2.43
C THR A 102 -7.31 10.88 -3.61
N SER A 103 -7.10 12.19 -3.39
CA SER A 103 -6.50 13.07 -4.40
C SER A 103 -4.99 12.88 -4.62
N GLY A 104 -4.32 12.03 -3.82
CA GLY A 104 -2.89 11.74 -3.94
C GLY A 104 -1.96 12.89 -3.54
N ARG A 105 -2.47 13.93 -2.86
CA ARG A 105 -1.72 15.14 -2.50
C ARG A 105 -1.08 15.06 -1.12
N ALA A 106 -1.59 14.20 -0.25
CA ALA A 106 -1.13 14.09 1.14
C ALA A 106 -1.23 12.66 1.67
N GLY A 107 -0.36 12.33 2.62
CA GLY A 107 -0.52 11.15 3.47
C GLY A 107 -1.34 11.51 4.70
N TYR A 108 -2.16 10.58 5.19
CA TYR A 108 -2.96 10.77 6.40
C TYR A 108 -2.38 10.01 7.59
N ILE A 109 -2.29 10.68 8.73
CA ILE A 109 -1.86 10.09 10.00
C ILE A 109 -3.04 9.96 10.97
N SER A 110 -3.24 8.73 11.46
CA SER A 110 -4.24 8.39 12.47
C SER A 110 -3.85 7.09 13.18
N SER A 111 -4.77 6.53 13.97
CA SER A 111 -4.63 5.21 14.59
C SER A 111 -4.60 4.11 13.53
N TYR A 112 -3.76 3.09 13.73
CA TYR A 112 -3.64 1.93 12.84
C TYR A 112 -5.00 1.30 12.50
N HIS A 113 -5.83 1.05 13.51
CA HIS A 113 -7.13 0.41 13.32
C HIS A 113 -8.06 1.27 12.47
N TYR A 114 -8.08 2.58 12.71
CA TYR A 114 -8.90 3.51 11.94
C TYR A 114 -8.41 3.60 10.50
N THR A 115 -7.11 3.80 10.27
CA THR A 115 -6.56 3.90 8.91
C THR A 115 -6.71 2.59 8.14
N LYS A 116 -6.58 1.43 8.80
CA LYS A 116 -6.82 0.15 8.15
C LYS A 116 -8.29 0.02 7.71
N TYR A 117 -9.22 0.32 8.60
CA TYR A 117 -10.65 0.33 8.30
C TYR A 117 -10.98 1.26 7.12
N THR A 118 -10.48 2.50 7.12
CA THR A 118 -10.77 3.45 6.03
C THR A 118 -10.12 3.07 4.72
N VAL A 119 -8.89 2.53 4.73
CA VAL A 119 -8.22 2.04 3.51
C VAL A 119 -8.98 0.89 2.88
N ASP A 120 -9.39 -0.10 3.67
CA ASP A 120 -10.15 -1.26 3.18
C ASP A 120 -11.52 -0.81 2.64
N MET A 121 -12.19 0.11 3.34
CA MET A 121 -13.44 0.73 2.89
C MET A 121 -13.29 1.48 1.56
N ILE A 122 -12.33 2.41 1.46
CA ILE A 122 -12.09 3.21 0.26
C ILE A 122 -11.73 2.31 -0.92
N ASN A 123 -10.87 1.31 -0.72
CA ASN A 123 -10.50 0.39 -1.78
C ASN A 123 -11.69 -0.46 -2.25
N SER A 124 -12.63 -0.78 -1.36
CA SER A 124 -13.90 -1.42 -1.72
C SER A 124 -14.77 -0.51 -2.59
N VAL A 125 -14.97 0.75 -2.17
CA VAL A 125 -15.77 1.75 -2.90
C VAL A 125 -15.29 1.92 -4.35
N TYR A 126 -13.98 2.07 -4.54
CA TYR A 126 -13.43 2.26 -5.89
C TYR A 126 -13.16 0.95 -6.64
N ASN A 127 -13.39 -0.20 -5.99
CA ASN A 127 -13.03 -1.54 -6.45
C ASN A 127 -11.58 -1.63 -6.98
N LYS A 128 -10.69 -0.82 -6.42
CA LYS A 128 -9.28 -0.63 -6.85
C LYS A 128 -8.44 -0.18 -5.65
N PRO A 129 -7.15 -0.53 -5.60
CA PRO A 129 -6.25 -0.07 -4.54
C PRO A 129 -5.88 1.41 -4.73
N VAL A 130 -6.76 2.31 -4.27
CA VAL A 130 -6.57 3.78 -4.33
C VAL A 130 -5.67 4.24 -3.19
N CYS A 131 -5.85 3.66 -2.00
CA CYS A 131 -5.09 4.03 -0.81
C CYS A 131 -4.29 2.83 -0.30
N ARG A 132 -3.11 3.12 0.26
CA ARG A 132 -2.23 2.13 0.86
C ARG A 132 -1.86 2.55 2.26
N LEU A 133 -1.83 1.57 3.16
CA LEU A 133 -1.30 1.73 4.51
C LEU A 133 0.23 1.54 4.50
N MET A 134 0.95 2.50 5.05
CA MET A 134 2.40 2.43 5.27
C MET A 134 2.73 1.36 6.32
N LYS A 135 3.81 0.60 6.12
CA LYS A 135 4.20 -0.50 7.02
C LYS A 135 4.79 0.00 8.34
N GLU A 136 5.58 1.08 8.32
CA GLU A 136 6.19 1.64 9.53
C GLU A 136 5.16 2.39 10.39
N CYS A 137 5.05 2.02 11.67
CA CYS A 137 4.14 2.67 12.62
C CYS A 137 4.85 3.82 13.34
N THR A 138 4.16 4.94 13.52
CA THR A 138 4.72 6.15 14.17
C THR A 138 4.88 5.96 15.67
N TRP A 139 3.80 5.54 16.34
CA TRP A 139 3.76 5.24 17.77
C TRP A 139 2.76 4.12 18.06
N PRO A 140 3.08 3.22 19.01
CA PRO A 140 2.16 2.17 19.44
C PRO A 140 1.10 2.76 20.40
N PHE A 141 0.11 3.47 19.84
CA PHE A 141 -1.03 3.95 20.61
C PHE A 141 -2.01 2.83 20.90
N SER A 142 -2.51 2.80 22.13
CA SER A 142 -3.61 1.93 22.55
C SER A 142 -4.81 2.77 22.95
N VAL A 143 -6.01 2.33 22.59
CA VAL A 143 -7.25 2.95 23.03
C VAL A 143 -7.62 2.36 24.38
N ALA A 144 -7.95 3.23 25.34
CA ALA A 144 -8.34 2.82 26.68
C ALA A 144 -9.61 3.58 27.11
N VAL A 145 -10.36 3.00 28.02
CA VAL A 145 -11.52 3.64 28.63
C VAL A 145 -11.04 4.50 29.80
N ALA A 146 -11.33 5.79 29.74
CA ALA A 146 -11.00 6.72 30.82
C ALA A 146 -12.00 6.58 31.97
N LEU A 147 -11.47 6.45 33.20
CA LEU A 147 -12.24 6.47 34.44
C LEU A 147 -11.84 7.69 35.26
N GLN A 148 -12.73 8.18 36.11
CA GLN A 148 -12.40 9.25 37.07
C GLN A 148 -11.22 8.82 37.96
N SER A 149 -10.34 9.77 38.28
CA SER A 149 -9.21 9.55 39.19
C SER A 149 -9.70 8.92 40.49
N TYR A 150 -9.02 7.85 40.92
CA TYR A 150 -9.36 7.06 42.12
C TYR A 150 -10.75 6.39 42.11
N SER A 151 -11.33 6.14 40.93
CA SER A 151 -12.60 5.41 40.83
C SER A 151 -12.48 4.00 41.43
N PRO A 152 -13.39 3.60 42.34
CA PRO A 152 -13.41 2.26 42.93
C PRO A 152 -13.80 1.18 41.91
N LEU A 153 -14.29 1.57 40.73
CA LEU A 153 -14.69 0.64 39.66
C LEU A 153 -13.50 0.11 38.86
N LYS A 154 -12.35 0.79 38.91
CA LYS A 154 -11.16 0.45 38.10
C LYS A 154 -10.77 -1.04 38.18
N PRO A 155 -10.63 -1.68 39.36
CA PRO A 155 -10.17 -3.06 39.43
C PRO A 155 -11.14 -4.05 38.76
N ARG A 156 -12.45 -3.81 38.89
CA ARG A 156 -13.48 -4.65 38.25
C ARG A 156 -13.54 -4.40 36.76
N PHE A 157 -13.42 -3.14 36.33
CA PHE A 157 -13.44 -2.77 34.92
C PHE A 157 -12.23 -3.36 34.18
N ASP A 158 -11.03 -3.24 34.75
CA ASP A 158 -9.80 -3.79 34.18
C ASP A 158 -9.91 -5.32 34.00
N GLN A 159 -10.48 -6.05 34.97
CA GLN A 159 -10.71 -7.50 34.84
C GLN A 159 -11.64 -7.85 33.68
N VAL A 160 -12.73 -7.10 33.50
CA VAL A 160 -13.68 -7.34 32.41
C VAL A 160 -13.05 -7.03 31.06
N VAL A 161 -12.36 -5.89 30.93
CA VAL A 161 -11.67 -5.51 29.70
C VAL A 161 -10.62 -6.54 29.33
N ASN A 162 -9.81 -6.99 30.30
CA ASN A 162 -8.79 -8.01 30.04
C ASN A 162 -9.41 -9.31 29.55
N ARG A 163 -10.51 -9.78 30.14
CA ARG A 163 -11.22 -10.98 29.64
C ARG A 163 -11.72 -10.82 28.20
N ILE A 164 -12.25 -9.64 27.86
CA ILE A 164 -12.72 -9.35 26.50
C ILE A 164 -11.54 -9.37 25.51
N VAL A 165 -10.41 -8.78 25.88
CA VAL A 165 -9.19 -8.78 25.05
C VAL A 165 -8.61 -10.20 24.92
N GLU A 166 -8.46 -10.92 26.04
CA GLU A 166 -7.90 -12.29 26.09
C GLU A 166 -8.75 -13.29 25.32
N SER A 167 -10.08 -13.12 25.32
CA SER A 167 -10.98 -13.96 24.53
C SER A 167 -10.90 -13.72 23.02
N GLY A 168 -10.19 -12.68 22.57
CA GLY A 168 -10.09 -12.30 21.16
C GLY A 168 -11.31 -11.56 20.61
N MET A 169 -12.32 -11.24 21.44
CA MET A 169 -13.54 -10.54 21.01
C MET A 169 -13.24 -9.21 20.31
N VAL A 170 -12.24 -8.46 20.79
CA VAL A 170 -11.86 -7.17 20.17
C VAL A 170 -11.35 -7.36 18.74
N ALA A 171 -10.53 -8.38 18.51
CA ALA A 171 -10.00 -8.67 17.18
C ALA A 171 -11.10 -9.14 16.23
N TYR A 172 -12.01 -9.99 16.73
CA TYR A 172 -13.17 -10.46 16.00
C TYR A 172 -14.08 -9.27 15.58
N TRP A 173 -14.48 -8.41 16.53
CA TRP A 173 -15.34 -7.27 16.22
C TRP A 173 -14.69 -6.27 15.27
N PHE A 174 -13.37 -6.06 15.37
CA PHE A 174 -12.67 -5.23 14.40
C PHE A 174 -12.76 -5.82 12.99
N GLN A 175 -12.47 -7.11 12.84
CA GLN A 175 -12.54 -7.77 11.53
C GLN A 175 -13.97 -7.79 10.98
N ASP A 176 -14.95 -8.06 11.83
CA ASP A 176 -16.39 -8.04 11.49
C ASP A 176 -16.86 -6.65 11.06
N SER A 177 -16.39 -5.58 11.72
CA SER A 177 -16.70 -4.21 11.30
C SER A 177 -16.13 -3.85 9.93
N VAL A 178 -14.89 -4.30 9.63
CA VAL A 178 -14.26 -4.06 8.32
C VAL A 178 -15.00 -4.85 7.25
N TRP A 179 -15.33 -6.11 7.54
CA TRP A 179 -16.10 -6.96 6.63
C TRP A 179 -17.47 -6.34 6.30
N THR A 180 -18.23 -5.96 7.33
CA THR A 180 -19.55 -5.35 7.19
C THR A 180 -19.49 -4.05 6.38
N ALA A 181 -18.53 -3.18 6.68
CA ALA A 181 -18.36 -1.92 5.95
C ALA A 181 -18.04 -2.14 4.46
N THR A 182 -17.26 -3.18 4.15
CA THR A 182 -16.92 -3.55 2.77
C THR A 182 -18.15 -4.06 2.00
N GLN A 183 -19.00 -4.86 2.66
CA GLN A 183 -20.19 -5.47 2.03
C GLN A 183 -21.35 -4.50 1.81
N VAL A 184 -21.66 -3.65 2.80
CA VAL A 184 -22.78 -2.69 2.70
C VAL A 184 -22.60 -1.79 1.47
N ILE A 185 -21.37 -1.38 1.19
CA ILE A 185 -21.05 -0.50 0.07
C ILE A 185 -21.23 -1.21 -1.28
N GLN A 186 -20.91 -2.50 -1.37
CA GLN A 186 -21.12 -3.28 -2.61
C GLN A 186 -22.60 -3.44 -2.96
N GLN A 187 -23.50 -3.34 -1.98
CA GLN A 187 -24.94 -3.51 -2.17
C GLN A 187 -25.67 -2.21 -2.55
N ASP A 188 -25.04 -1.04 -2.35
CA ASP A 188 -25.58 0.27 -2.77
C ASP A 188 -25.19 0.63 -4.23
N ASP A 189 -24.23 -0.10 -4.82
CA ASP A 189 -23.76 0.09 -6.21
C ASP A 189 -24.49 -0.81 -7.25
N GLU A 190 -25.41 -1.70 -6.81
CA GLU A 190 -26.33 -2.50 -7.65
C GLU A 190 -27.70 -1.84 -7.81
#